data_AF-A0A537SGM4-F1
#
_entry.id   AF-A0A537SGM4-F1
#
_cell.length_a   1.000
_cell.length_b   1.000
_cell.length_c   1.000
_cell.angle_alpha   90.00
_cell.angle_beta   90.00
_cell.angle_gamma   90.00
#
_symmetry.space_group_name_H-M   'P 1'
#
loop_
_entity.id
_entity.type
_entity.pdbx_description
1 polymer ?
#
loop_
_entity_poly.entity_id
_entity_poly.type
_entity_poly.pdbx_seq_one_letter_code
_entity_poly.pdbx_strand_id
1 'polypeptide(L)'
;ILATIGRRRMLVSLPFGLAKLQALFLQFAPGPLKLTPDQVALLRIDNVVSDAAKAAALTLEGLGVVPDSLEAIVPQYLWRFRKAGQFAHKGA
;
A
#
# COMPACT_ATOMS: atom_id res chain seq x y z
N ILE A 1 0.49 -1.79 8.39
CA ILE A 1 0.07 -3.01 7.63
C ILE A 1 0.62 -4.31 8.23
N LEU A 2 1.91 -4.67 8.07
CA LEU A 2 2.44 -5.97 8.57
C LEU A 2 2.27 -6.15 10.09
N ALA A 3 2.53 -5.09 10.86
CA ALA A 3 2.26 -5.05 12.30
C ALA A 3 0.77 -5.29 12.61
N THR A 4 -0.14 -4.70 11.82
CA THR A 4 -1.61 -4.85 11.97
C THR A 4 -2.09 -6.28 11.80
N ILE A 5 -1.41 -7.07 10.95
CA ILE A 5 -1.73 -8.47 10.68
C ILE A 5 -0.86 -9.47 11.47
N GLY A 6 0.06 -8.98 12.31
CA GLY A 6 0.95 -9.82 13.11
C GLY A 6 1.95 -10.66 12.30
N ARG A 7 2.37 -10.17 11.13
CA ARG A 7 3.33 -10.89 10.26
C ARG A 7 4.66 -10.14 10.16
N ARG A 8 5.75 -10.90 10.01
CA ARG A 8 7.07 -10.37 9.69
C ARG A 8 7.47 -10.83 8.29
N ARG A 9 7.92 -9.91 7.44
CA ARG A 9 8.47 -10.20 6.11
C ARG A 9 9.77 -9.42 5.93
N MET A 10 10.73 -10.06 5.29
CA MET A 10 11.96 -9.42 4.86
C MET A 10 11.66 -8.50 3.67
N LEU A 11 12.18 -7.27 3.70
CA LEU A 11 12.14 -6.35 2.58
C LEU A 11 13.48 -6.42 1.86
N VAL A 12 13.44 -6.73 0.57
CA VAL A 12 14.63 -6.83 -0.29
C VAL A 12 14.50 -5.79 -1.39
N SER A 13 15.56 -5.00 -1.58
CA SER A 13 15.62 -4.02 -2.66
C SER A 13 15.66 -4.71 -4.02
N LEU A 14 14.81 -4.26 -4.94
CA LEU A 14 14.78 -4.75 -6.31
C LEU A 14 15.04 -3.57 -7.27
N PRO A 15 16.16 -3.57 -8.01
CA PRO A 15 16.42 -2.53 -9.01
C PRO A 15 15.30 -2.45 -10.06
N PHE A 16 14.94 -1.23 -10.48
CA PHE A 16 13.82 -1.01 -11.39
C PHE A 16 13.98 -1.69 -12.77
N GLY A 17 15.21 -1.93 -13.23
CA GLY A 17 15.45 -2.69 -14.46
C GLY A 17 14.97 -4.14 -14.32
N LEU A 18 15.31 -4.80 -13.21
CA LEU A 18 14.86 -6.16 -12.90
C LEU A 18 13.35 -6.21 -12.65
N ALA A 19 12.79 -5.24 -11.92
CA ALA A 19 11.36 -5.14 -11.71
C ALA A 19 10.58 -5.01 -13.04
N LYS A 20 11.08 -4.20 -13.98
CA LYS A 20 10.47 -4.05 -15.31
C LYS A 20 10.51 -5.36 -16.09
N LEU A 21 11.65 -6.07 -16.07
CA LEU A 21 11.78 -7.37 -16.73
C LEU A 21 10.79 -8.39 -16.16
N GLN A 22 10.66 -8.48 -14.83
CA GLN A 22 9.67 -9.35 -14.18
C GLN A 22 8.23 -8.99 -14.60
N ALA A 23 7.90 -7.70 -14.62
CA ALA A 23 6.56 -7.23 -14.97
C ALA A 23 6.14 -7.55 -16.40
N LEU A 24 7.09 -7.66 -17.35
CA LEU A 24 6.77 -8.05 -18.74
C LEU A 24 6.16 -9.44 -18.83
N PHE A 25 6.54 -10.36 -17.94
CA PHE A 25 5.97 -11.70 -17.87
C PHE A 25 4.79 -11.77 -16.89
N LEU A 26 4.96 -11.17 -15.71
CA LEU A 26 3.96 -11.23 -14.62
C LEU A 26 2.68 -10.45 -14.90
N GLN A 27 2.64 -9.57 -15.90
CA GLN A 27 1.41 -8.88 -16.29
C GLN A 27 0.29 -9.84 -16.73
N PHE A 28 0.66 -11.05 -17.19
CA PHE A 28 -0.28 -12.09 -17.61
C PHE A 28 -0.56 -13.13 -16.52
N ALA A 29 0.10 -13.04 -15.36
CA ALA A 29 -0.09 -13.98 -14.26
C ALA A 29 -1.46 -13.80 -13.56
N PRO A 30 -2.09 -14.88 -13.07
CA PRO A 30 -3.34 -14.78 -12.33
C PRO A 30 -3.14 -14.31 -10.89
N GLY A 31 -4.17 -13.63 -10.35
CA GLY A 31 -4.29 -13.33 -8.93
C GLY A 31 -3.13 -12.52 -8.33
N PRO A 32 -2.59 -12.92 -7.17
CA PRO A 32 -1.63 -12.11 -6.40
C PRO A 32 -0.22 -12.05 -7.03
N LEU A 33 0.03 -12.82 -8.09
CA LEU A 33 1.31 -12.82 -8.81
C LEU A 33 1.37 -11.76 -9.91
N LYS A 34 0.26 -11.06 -10.18
CA LYS A 34 0.17 -10.07 -11.25
C LYS A 34 0.98 -8.81 -10.91
N LEU A 35 1.95 -8.49 -11.74
CA LEU A 35 2.75 -7.26 -11.68
C LEU A 35 2.81 -6.65 -13.08
N THR A 36 2.28 -5.44 -13.26
CA THR A 36 2.27 -4.78 -14.58
C THR A 36 3.44 -3.80 -14.74
N PRO A 37 3.93 -3.58 -15.98
CA PRO A 37 4.98 -2.58 -16.22
C PRO A 37 4.61 -1.19 -15.71
N ASP A 38 3.33 -0.82 -15.78
CA ASP A 38 2.83 0.47 -15.31
C ASP A 38 2.87 0.58 -13.78
N GLN A 39 2.56 -0.50 -13.06
CA GLN A 39 2.73 -0.52 -11.59
C GLN A 39 4.19 -0.28 -11.21
N VAL A 40 5.14 -0.86 -11.95
CA VAL A 40 6.58 -0.61 -11.73
C VAL A 40 6.96 0.83 -12.07
N ALA A 41 6.36 1.42 -13.11
CA ALA A 41 6.61 2.82 -13.47
C ALA A 41 6.08 3.80 -12.40
N LEU A 42 4.88 3.55 -11.86
CA LEU A 42 4.28 4.38 -10.81
C LEU A 42 5.10 4.38 -9.51
N LEU A 43 5.79 3.28 -9.19
CA LEU A 43 6.66 3.21 -8.01
C LEU A 43 7.92 4.08 -8.12
N ARG A 44 8.23 4.65 -9.28
CA ARG A 44 9.40 5.54 -9.46
C ARG A 44 9.14 6.97 -9.01
N ILE A 45 7.87 7.36 -8.88
CA ILE A 45 7.47 8.73 -8.64
C ILE A 45 6.63 8.76 -7.35
N ASP A 46 7.04 9.61 -6.42
CA ASP A 46 6.30 9.79 -5.17
C ASP A 46 5.03 10.61 -5.42
N ASN A 47 3.90 10.07 -4.97
CA ASN A 47 2.61 10.76 -5.01
C ASN A 47 2.42 11.62 -3.75
N VAL A 48 3.27 12.62 -3.59
CA VAL A 48 3.22 13.56 -2.45
C VAL A 48 2.53 14.85 -2.90
N VAL A 49 1.61 15.34 -2.08
CA VAL A 49 0.90 16.60 -2.32
C VAL A 49 1.90 17.75 -2.35
N SER A 50 1.91 18.50 -3.45
CA SER A 50 2.81 19.63 -3.65
C SER A 50 2.44 20.84 -2.78
N ASP A 51 3.41 21.70 -2.49
CA ASP A 51 3.17 22.90 -1.69
C ASP A 51 2.27 23.92 -2.41
N ALA A 52 2.32 23.96 -3.74
CA ALA A 52 1.39 24.76 -4.54
C ALA A 52 -0.07 24.30 -4.35
N ALA A 53 -0.33 22.99 -4.28
CA ALA A 53 -1.67 22.46 -4.02
C ALA A 53 -2.16 22.80 -2.61
N LYS A 54 -1.26 22.73 -1.60
CA LYS A 54 -1.58 23.16 -0.23
C LYS A 54 -1.92 24.65 -0.17
N ALA A 55 -1.12 25.50 -0.82
CA ALA A 55 -1.34 26.95 -0.84
C ALA A 55 -2.65 27.33 -1.56
N ALA A 56 -3.03 26.59 -2.60
CA ALA A 56 -4.28 26.78 -3.34
C ALA A 56 -5.49 26.12 -2.68
N ALA A 57 -5.36 25.57 -1.46
CA ALA A 57 -6.41 24.83 -0.75
C ALA A 57 -6.99 23.64 -1.56
N LEU A 58 -6.17 23.03 -2.42
CA LEU A 58 -6.52 21.85 -3.23
C LEU A 58 -6.17 20.54 -2.48
N THR A 59 -6.50 20.47 -1.19
CA THR A 59 -6.30 19.29 -0.33
C THR A 59 -7.63 18.86 0.28
N LEU A 60 -7.65 17.70 0.97
CA LEU A 60 -8.85 17.28 1.69
C LEU A 60 -9.29 18.32 2.72
N GLU A 61 -8.33 18.88 3.46
CA GLU A 61 -8.59 19.93 4.45
C GLU A 61 -9.08 21.22 3.79
N GLY A 62 -8.53 21.58 2.63
CA GLY A 62 -9.01 22.72 1.84
C GLY A 62 -10.45 22.56 1.34
N LEU A 63 -10.91 21.32 1.16
CA LEU A 63 -12.31 20.97 0.87
C LEU A 63 -13.18 20.84 2.14
N GLY A 64 -12.63 21.08 3.32
CA GLY A 64 -13.33 20.92 4.60
C GLY A 64 -13.51 19.45 5.03
N VAL A 65 -12.76 18.53 4.44
CA VAL A 65 -12.79 17.09 4.77
C VAL A 65 -11.66 16.78 5.75
N VAL A 66 -12.01 16.24 6.91
CA VAL A 66 -11.03 15.75 7.90
C VAL A 66 -10.69 14.30 7.56
N PRO A 67 -9.42 13.99 7.20
CA PRO A 67 -9.04 12.61 6.87
C PRO A 67 -8.94 11.75 8.13
N ASP A 68 -9.48 10.54 8.05
CA ASP A 68 -9.24 9.51 9.06
C ASP A 68 -7.81 8.95 8.95
N SER A 69 -7.19 8.68 10.10
CA SER A 69 -5.88 8.04 10.12
C SER A 69 -5.92 6.62 9.54
N LEU A 70 -4.87 6.26 8.82
CA LEU A 70 -4.70 4.92 8.25
C LEU A 70 -4.71 3.85 9.37
N GLU A 71 -4.08 4.16 10.51
CA GLU A 71 -3.94 3.28 11.67
C GLU A 71 -5.30 2.91 12.28
N ALA A 72 -6.26 3.84 12.30
CA ALA A 72 -7.60 3.60 12.82
C ALA A 72 -8.43 2.68 11.91
N ILE A 73 -8.27 2.81 10.59
CA ILE A 73 -9.13 2.16 9.59
C ILE A 73 -8.60 0.78 9.16
N VAL A 74 -7.29 0.66 8.92
CA VAL A 74 -6.65 -0.56 8.37
C VAL A 74 -6.98 -1.86 9.13
N PRO A 75 -7.09 -1.90 10.48
CA PRO A 75 -7.46 -3.12 11.20
C PRO A 75 -8.79 -3.73 10.75
N GLN A 76 -9.77 -2.90 10.37
CA GLN A 76 -11.10 -3.34 9.95
C GLN A 76 -11.09 -4.02 8.56
N TYR A 77 -10.13 -3.67 7.71
CA TYR A 77 -9.99 -4.29 6.38
C TYR A 77 -9.09 -5.53 6.40
N LEU A 78 -8.03 -5.49 7.19
CA LEU A 78 -6.96 -6.49 7.14
C LEU A 78 -7.11 -7.65 8.13
N TRP A 79 -8.18 -7.69 8.95
CA TRP A 79 -8.39 -8.79 9.90
C TRP A 79 -8.39 -10.16 9.22
N ARG A 80 -8.89 -10.24 7.98
CA ARG A 80 -8.93 -11.49 7.19
C ARG A 80 -7.54 -12.08 6.90
N PHE A 81 -6.48 -11.28 7.00
CA PHE A 81 -5.10 -11.69 6.75
C PHE A 81 -4.31 -12.00 8.04
N ARG A 82 -4.92 -11.79 9.22
CA ARG A 82 -4.37 -12.23 10.52
C ARG A 82 -4.35 -13.76 10.60
N LYS A 83 -3.38 -14.33 11.31
CA LYS A 83 -3.22 -15.79 11.43
C LYS A 83 -4.46 -16.50 11.98
N ALA A 84 -5.15 -15.88 12.94
CA ALA A 84 -6.37 -16.42 13.57
C ALA A 84 -7.64 -15.57 13.29
N GLY A 85 -7.64 -14.78 12.22
CA GLY A 85 -8.83 -14.01 11.80
C GLY A 85 -9.24 -12.86 12.71
N GLN A 86 -10.54 -12.54 12.73
CA GLN A 86 -11.12 -11.36 13.41
C GLN A 86 -11.01 -11.44 14.94
N PHE A 87 -11.17 -12.63 15.50
CA PHE A 87 -11.20 -12.88 16.95
C PHE A 87 -9.82 -13.18 17.56
N ALA A 88 -8.76 -13.04 16.78
CA ALA A 88 -7.39 -13.16 17.27
C ALA A 88 -7.08 -12.01 18.25
N HIS A 89 -7.34 -12.21 19.53
CA HIS A 89 -6.88 -11.31 20.59
C HIS A 89 -5.39 -11.55 20.87
N LYS A 90 -4.64 -10.46 21.08
CA LYS A 90 -3.30 -10.56 21.67
C LYS A 90 -3.48 -11.01 23.13
N GLY A 91 -3.39 -12.31 23.39
CA GLY A 91 -3.45 -12.85 24.75
C GLY A 91 -4.12 -14.21 24.85
N ALA A 92 -3.39 -15.26 24.47
CA ALA A 92 -3.43 -16.61 25.04
C ALA A 92 -2.04 -17.23 24.81
#